data_AF-A0A221K5M3-F1
#
_entry.id   AF-A0A221K5M3-F1
#
_cell.length_a   1.000
_cell.length_b   1.000
_cell.length_c   1.000
_cell.angle_alpha   90.00
_cell.angle_beta   90.00
_cell.angle_gamma   90.00
#
_symmetry.space_group_name_H-M   'P 1'
#
loop_
_entity.id
_entity.type
_entity.pdbx_description
1 polymer ?
#
loop_
_entity_poly.entity_id
_entity_poly.type
_entity_poly.pdbx_seq_one_letter_code
_entity_poly.pdbx_strand_id
1 'polypeptide(L)'
;MVNRIFTVAFLAGSICSASAPVHAQTAQGPDLVQETYRDWVVRCATPDAAQDTRICEMTQDISQAETGQRLLGLALQATESGAELSIVTPFGLRLSNGVTLAVEAGPVAKIAFRTCLPQGCIASTQLDDAALAQLGTSEAVDVLLTTDSGQTATLSVSLGGFVGAFSRLENLREQ
;
A
#
# COMPACT_ATOMS: atom_id res chain seq x y z
N MET A 1 -13.16 -49.48 72.80
CA MET A 1 -12.51 -48.17 72.67
C MET A 1 -13.18 -47.43 71.54
N VAL A 2 -13.78 -46.28 71.86
CA VAL A 2 -14.56 -45.40 70.99
C VAL A 2 -13.63 -44.71 70.00
N ASN A 3 -14.01 -44.59 68.71
CA ASN A 3 -13.68 -43.35 68.00
C ASN A 3 -14.73 -42.96 66.96
N ARG A 4 -15.11 -41.69 67.01
CA ARG A 4 -16.20 -41.03 66.27
C ARG A 4 -15.69 -40.55 64.91
N ILE A 5 -16.44 -40.84 63.85
CA ILE A 5 -16.20 -40.26 62.52
C ILE A 5 -17.16 -39.08 62.34
N PHE A 6 -16.58 -37.90 62.10
CA PHE A 6 -17.30 -36.65 61.85
C PHE A 6 -17.66 -36.53 60.35
N THR A 7 -18.94 -36.31 60.08
CA THR A 7 -19.50 -35.94 58.78
C THR A 7 -19.27 -34.45 58.52
N VAL A 8 -18.72 -34.08 57.35
CA VAL A 8 -18.68 -32.69 56.87
C VAL A 8 -19.52 -32.58 55.59
N ALA A 9 -20.55 -31.73 55.65
CA ALA A 9 -21.44 -31.40 54.54
C ALA A 9 -20.84 -30.30 53.67
N PHE A 10 -20.84 -30.49 52.35
CA PHE A 10 -20.41 -29.51 51.34
C PHE A 10 -21.63 -28.71 50.84
N LEU A 11 -21.58 -27.38 50.98
CA LEU A 11 -22.59 -26.43 50.48
C LEU A 11 -22.24 -25.96 49.07
N ALA A 12 -23.27 -25.87 48.23
CA ALA A 12 -23.28 -25.40 46.84
C ALA A 12 -23.38 -23.86 46.71
N GLY A 13 -23.05 -23.30 45.54
CA GLY A 13 -23.56 -21.99 45.13
C GLY A 13 -22.77 -21.27 44.03
N SER A 14 -23.25 -21.38 42.79
CA SER A 14 -22.71 -20.82 41.53
C SER A 14 -22.70 -19.29 41.43
N ILE A 15 -21.67 -18.72 40.78
CA ILE A 15 -21.58 -17.30 40.41
C ILE A 15 -21.58 -17.17 38.89
N CYS A 16 -22.55 -16.42 38.34
CA CYS A 16 -22.69 -16.12 36.92
C CYS A 16 -22.02 -14.77 36.63
N SER A 17 -20.99 -14.72 35.76
CA SER A 17 -20.31 -13.48 35.37
C SER A 17 -20.63 -13.13 33.92
N ALA A 18 -21.32 -12.01 33.70
CA ALA A 18 -21.57 -11.44 32.39
C ALA A 18 -20.32 -10.71 31.87
N SER A 19 -19.83 -11.09 30.69
CA SER A 19 -18.73 -10.43 30.00
C SER A 19 -19.29 -9.49 28.92
N ALA A 20 -19.01 -8.19 29.04
CA ALA A 20 -19.25 -7.23 27.97
C ALA A 20 -18.08 -7.26 26.96
N PRO A 21 -18.31 -7.01 25.66
CA PRO A 21 -17.26 -7.00 24.66
C PRO A 21 -16.40 -5.74 24.79
N VAL A 22 -15.11 -5.92 25.06
CA VAL A 22 -14.10 -4.86 24.96
C VAL A 22 -13.85 -4.59 23.48
N HIS A 23 -14.17 -3.37 23.02
CA HIS A 23 -13.67 -2.87 21.74
C HIS A 23 -12.16 -2.63 21.86
N ALA A 24 -11.36 -3.42 21.15
CA ALA A 24 -9.93 -3.18 21.02
C ALA A 24 -9.70 -1.94 20.14
N GLN A 25 -9.24 -0.84 20.74
CA GLN A 25 -8.63 0.26 20.00
C GLN A 25 -7.20 -0.16 19.67
N THR A 26 -6.87 -0.29 18.38
CA THR A 26 -5.50 -0.51 17.92
C THR A 26 -4.66 0.72 18.26
N ALA A 27 -3.67 0.52 19.13
CA ALA A 27 -2.70 1.56 19.50
C ALA A 27 -1.90 1.99 18.26
N GLN A 28 -1.92 3.30 17.96
CA GLN A 28 -1.00 3.92 17.03
C GLN A 28 0.37 4.02 17.73
N GLY A 29 1.31 3.17 17.33
CA GLY A 29 2.70 3.25 17.78
C GLY A 29 3.38 4.52 17.27
N PRO A 30 4.44 5.00 17.95
CA PRO A 30 5.11 6.28 17.65
C PRO A 30 5.77 6.39 16.25
N ASP A 31 5.91 5.28 15.52
CA ASP A 31 6.59 5.23 14.21
C ASP A 31 5.67 5.22 12.99
N LEU A 32 4.35 5.20 13.18
CA LEU A 32 3.42 5.12 12.06
C LEU A 32 3.02 6.52 11.58
N VAL A 33 3.53 6.92 10.42
CA VAL A 33 2.99 8.08 9.68
C VAL A 33 2.01 7.54 8.65
N GLN A 34 0.81 8.14 8.59
CA GLN A 34 -0.17 7.91 7.53
C GLN A 34 -0.91 9.23 7.26
N GLU A 35 -0.68 9.81 6.10
CA GLU A 35 -1.20 11.12 5.70
C GLU A 35 -1.84 11.02 4.32
N THR A 36 -3.06 11.55 4.17
CA THR A 36 -3.80 11.50 2.90
C THR A 36 -3.77 12.86 2.21
N TYR A 37 -3.37 12.86 0.96
CA TYR A 37 -3.30 13.99 0.04
C TYR A 37 -4.22 13.71 -1.15
N ARG A 38 -5.52 14.01 -0.98
CA ARG A 38 -6.56 13.64 -1.95
C ARG A 38 -6.49 12.14 -2.28
N ASP A 39 -6.01 11.78 -3.46
CA ASP A 39 -5.99 10.41 -3.96
C ASP A 39 -4.73 9.63 -3.54
N TRP A 40 -3.74 10.33 -2.98
CA TRP A 40 -2.47 9.74 -2.56
C TRP A 40 -2.39 9.57 -1.05
N VAL A 41 -1.80 8.47 -0.60
CA VAL A 41 -1.52 8.22 0.82
C VAL A 41 -0.01 8.11 1.00
N VAL A 42 0.56 8.97 1.84
CA VAL A 42 1.94 8.86 2.32
C VAL A 42 1.92 8.01 3.58
N ARG A 43 2.76 6.97 3.63
CA ARG A 43 2.96 6.17 4.84
C ARG A 43 4.43 5.95 5.12
N CYS A 44 4.77 5.84 6.40
CA CYS A 44 6.06 5.34 6.84
C CYS A 44 5.87 4.22 7.86
N ALA A 45 6.68 3.17 7.73
CA ALA A 45 6.72 2.08 8.67
C ALA A 45 8.15 1.54 8.80
N THR A 46 8.46 1.00 9.98
CA THR A 46 9.67 0.23 10.24
C THR A 46 9.29 -1.25 10.13
N PRO A 47 9.67 -1.96 9.04
CA PRO A 47 9.14 -3.30 8.76
C PRO A 47 9.52 -4.36 9.81
N ASP A 48 10.65 -4.15 10.48
CA ASP A 48 11.19 -5.00 11.53
C ASP A 48 11.68 -4.10 12.65
N ALA A 49 11.16 -4.27 13.88
CA ALA A 49 11.57 -3.46 15.02
C ALA A 49 13.05 -3.67 15.42
N ALA A 50 13.72 -4.70 14.88
CA ALA A 50 15.16 -4.90 15.00
C ALA A 50 15.98 -4.18 13.91
N GLN A 51 15.33 -3.65 12.87
CA GLN A 51 15.95 -2.85 11.83
C GLN A 51 15.59 -1.37 12.04
N ASP A 52 16.58 -0.53 12.26
CA ASP A 52 16.40 0.93 12.37
C ASP A 52 16.15 1.61 11.01
N THR A 53 15.72 0.86 9.99
CA THR A 53 15.43 1.40 8.65
C THR A 53 13.95 1.65 8.49
N ARG A 54 13.60 2.94 8.58
CA ARG A 54 12.26 3.43 8.27
C ARG A 54 12.07 3.45 6.76
N ILE A 55 10.98 2.86 6.28
CA ILE A 55 10.59 2.90 4.86
C ILE A 55 9.38 3.81 4.73
N CYS A 56 9.51 4.84 3.88
CA CYS A 56 8.43 5.75 3.55
C CYS A 56 8.08 5.61 2.07
N GLU A 57 6.78 5.61 1.77
CA GLU A 57 6.28 5.58 0.40
C GLU A 57 4.97 6.37 0.27
N MET A 58 4.71 6.89 -0.92
CA MET A 58 3.39 7.37 -1.29
C MET A 58 2.72 6.38 -2.24
N THR A 59 1.44 6.10 -2.04
CA THR A 59 0.72 5.12 -2.84
C THR A 59 -0.65 5.57 -3.30
N GLN A 60 -1.10 4.96 -4.39
CA GLN A 60 -2.47 5.02 -4.86
C GLN A 60 -2.88 3.65 -5.42
N ASP A 61 -4.08 3.21 -5.06
CA ASP A 61 -4.68 1.97 -5.56
C ASP A 61 -5.88 2.29 -6.46
N ILE A 62 -5.92 1.65 -7.63
CA ILE A 62 -7.05 1.74 -8.55
C ILE A 62 -7.83 0.44 -8.43
N SER A 63 -9.13 0.57 -8.16
CA SER A 63 -10.03 -0.56 -7.96
C SER A 63 -11.22 -0.49 -8.92
N GLN A 64 -11.77 -1.64 -9.26
CA GLN A 64 -13.01 -1.73 -10.02
C GLN A 64 -14.17 -1.30 -9.13
N ALA A 65 -14.98 -0.35 -9.59
CA ALA A 65 -16.04 0.27 -8.80
C ALA A 65 -17.10 -0.73 -8.30
N GLU A 66 -17.42 -1.75 -9.11
CA GLU A 66 -18.49 -2.70 -8.83
C GLU A 66 -18.10 -3.78 -7.83
N THR A 67 -16.86 -4.27 -7.92
CA THR A 67 -16.39 -5.43 -7.14
C THR A 67 -15.42 -5.05 -6.03
N GLY A 68 -14.87 -3.84 -6.05
CA GLY A 68 -13.78 -3.42 -5.16
C GLY A 68 -12.45 -4.11 -5.44
N GLN A 69 -12.36 -4.93 -6.50
CA GLN A 69 -11.12 -5.61 -6.86
C GLN A 69 -10.06 -4.59 -7.28
N ARG A 70 -8.88 -4.64 -6.64
CA ARG A 70 -7.72 -3.83 -7.03
C ARG A 70 -7.26 -4.24 -8.44
N LEU A 71 -7.25 -3.29 -9.35
CA LEU A 71 -6.77 -3.44 -10.73
C LEU A 71 -5.31 -3.03 -10.85
N LEU A 72 -4.90 -2.02 -10.08
CA LEU A 72 -3.55 -1.45 -10.14
C LEU A 72 -3.18 -0.92 -8.76
N GLY A 73 -1.90 -0.91 -8.44
CA GLY A 73 -1.44 0.07 -7.47
C GLY A 73 -0.02 0.51 -7.70
N LEU A 74 0.20 1.75 -7.32
CA LEU A 74 1.43 2.50 -7.50
C LEU A 74 2.01 2.79 -6.13
N ALA A 75 3.32 2.66 -6.03
CA ALA A 75 4.09 3.09 -4.88
C ALA A 75 5.34 3.84 -5.37
N LEU A 76 5.58 5.03 -4.82
CA LEU A 76 6.82 5.77 -5.02
C LEU A 76 7.57 5.84 -3.70
N GLN A 77 8.88 5.59 -3.77
CA GLN A 77 9.83 5.83 -2.69
C GLN A 77 10.80 6.91 -3.17
N ALA A 78 11.01 7.95 -2.35
CA ALA A 78 11.96 9.00 -2.69
C ALA A 78 13.40 8.46 -2.64
N THR A 79 14.22 8.87 -3.60
CA THR A 79 15.63 8.50 -3.76
C THR A 79 16.46 9.76 -3.91
N GLU A 80 17.79 9.69 -3.85
CA GLU A 80 18.66 10.88 -4.02
C GLU A 80 18.47 11.58 -5.38
N SER A 81 18.05 10.85 -6.42
CA SER A 81 17.92 11.33 -7.80
C SER A 81 16.50 11.20 -8.34
N GLY A 82 15.48 11.54 -7.54
CA GLY A 82 14.07 11.45 -7.88
C GLY A 82 13.35 10.36 -7.08
N ALA A 83 12.70 9.41 -7.72
CA ALA A 83 11.94 8.35 -7.04
C ALA A 83 12.00 6.99 -7.72
N GLU A 84 12.05 5.90 -6.95
CA GLU A 84 11.77 4.57 -7.48
C GLU A 84 10.25 4.38 -7.48
N LEU A 85 9.67 4.20 -8.67
CA LEU A 85 8.29 3.85 -8.86
C LEU A 85 8.16 2.33 -8.96
N SER A 86 7.25 1.75 -8.18
CA SER A 86 6.78 0.37 -8.31
C SER A 86 5.30 0.33 -8.67
N ILE A 87 4.94 -0.50 -9.65
CA ILE A 87 3.58 -0.73 -10.11
C ILE A 87 3.26 -2.21 -9.97
N VAL A 88 2.18 -2.52 -9.26
CA VAL A 88 1.59 -3.85 -9.19
C VAL A 88 0.40 -3.91 -10.15
N THR A 89 0.53 -4.70 -11.21
CA THR A 89 -0.48 -4.87 -12.26
C THR A 89 -1.25 -6.18 -12.07
N PRO A 90 -2.42 -6.35 -12.72
CA PRO A 90 -3.14 -7.61 -12.67
C PRO A 90 -2.46 -8.66 -13.57
N PHE A 91 -2.96 -9.90 -13.51
CA PHE A 91 -2.50 -11.00 -14.35
C PHE A 91 -3.11 -10.96 -15.75
N GLY A 92 -2.63 -11.83 -16.64
CA GLY A 92 -3.13 -11.94 -18.02
C GLY A 92 -2.49 -10.94 -18.99
N LEU A 93 -1.30 -10.44 -18.67
CA LEU A 93 -0.57 -9.46 -19.46
C LEU A 93 0.57 -10.09 -20.26
N ARG A 94 0.87 -9.50 -21.42
CA ARG A 94 2.05 -9.81 -22.23
C ARG A 94 3.27 -9.10 -21.66
N LEU A 95 3.97 -9.77 -20.75
CA LEU A 95 5.07 -9.17 -19.98
C LEU A 95 6.23 -8.64 -20.85
N SER A 96 6.46 -9.21 -22.04
CA SER A 96 7.49 -8.74 -22.98
C SER A 96 7.28 -7.30 -23.45
N ASN A 97 6.06 -6.77 -23.36
CA ASN A 97 5.75 -5.41 -23.81
C ASN A 97 6.00 -4.35 -22.72
N GLY A 98 6.12 -4.77 -21.46
CA GLY A 98 6.26 -3.89 -20.31
C GLY A 98 4.99 -3.08 -20.01
N VAL A 99 5.18 -2.03 -19.22
CA VAL A 99 4.17 -1.04 -18.85
C VAL A 99 4.60 0.30 -19.43
N THR A 100 3.67 1.07 -19.99
CA THR A 100 3.95 2.46 -20.42
C THR A 100 3.17 3.42 -19.55
N LEU A 101 3.86 4.43 -19.01
CA LEU A 101 3.25 5.59 -18.37
C LEU A 101 3.18 6.73 -19.37
N ALA A 102 2.00 7.34 -19.49
CA ALA A 102 1.81 8.50 -20.33
C ALA A 102 0.90 9.52 -19.64
N VAL A 103 1.16 10.79 -19.89
CA VAL A 103 0.23 11.90 -19.59
C VAL A 103 -0.23 12.51 -20.92
N GLU A 104 -1.11 13.51 -20.88
CA GLU A 104 -1.60 14.16 -22.10
C GLU A 104 -0.47 14.72 -22.98
N ALA A 105 0.62 15.21 -22.37
CA ALA A 105 1.79 15.73 -23.07
C ALA A 105 2.63 14.62 -23.78
N GLY A 106 2.41 13.35 -23.46
CA GLY A 106 3.09 12.21 -24.08
C GLY A 106 3.63 11.18 -23.08
N PRO A 107 4.44 10.23 -23.57
CA PRO A 107 5.04 9.18 -22.74
C PRO A 107 5.97 9.75 -21.68
N VAL A 108 5.86 9.23 -20.46
CA VAL A 108 6.71 9.55 -19.31
C VAL A 108 7.80 8.49 -19.14
N ALA A 109 7.41 7.21 -19.15
CA ALA A 109 8.33 6.10 -18.94
C ALA A 109 7.84 4.81 -19.59
N LYS A 110 8.78 3.93 -19.96
CA LYS A 110 8.52 2.55 -20.33
C LYS A 110 9.23 1.62 -19.37
N ILE A 111 8.48 0.75 -18.71
CA ILE A 111 8.89 0.01 -17.53
C ILE A 111 8.84 -1.48 -17.82
N ALA A 112 9.94 -2.18 -17.57
CA ALA A 112 9.96 -3.63 -17.69
C ALA A 112 9.37 -4.30 -16.43
N PHE A 113 8.72 -5.44 -16.61
CA PHE A 113 8.35 -6.29 -15.49
C PHE A 113 9.60 -6.94 -14.88
N ARG A 114 9.68 -6.96 -13.55
CA ARG A 114 10.75 -7.64 -12.81
C ARG A 114 10.37 -9.05 -12.40
N THR A 115 9.17 -9.23 -11.86
CA THR A 115 8.68 -10.52 -11.35
C THR A 115 7.16 -10.50 -11.21
N CYS A 116 6.57 -11.65 -10.89
CA CYS A 116 5.17 -11.74 -10.48
C CYS A 116 5.06 -12.51 -9.15
N LEU A 117 4.20 -12.00 -8.26
CA LEU A 117 3.88 -12.56 -6.96
C LEU A 117 2.35 -12.77 -6.87
N PRO A 118 1.81 -13.42 -5.83
CA PRO A 118 0.36 -13.69 -5.73
C PRO A 118 -0.53 -12.44 -5.83
N GLN A 119 -0.01 -11.27 -5.46
CA GLN A 119 -0.73 -10.00 -5.57
C GLN A 119 -0.74 -9.37 -6.98
N GLY A 120 0.07 -9.88 -7.91
CA GLY A 120 0.19 -9.32 -9.26
C GLY A 120 1.61 -9.34 -9.82
N CYS A 121 1.77 -8.76 -11.01
CA CYS A 121 3.07 -8.58 -11.64
C CYS A 121 3.65 -7.21 -11.29
N ILE A 122 4.95 -7.18 -10.99
CA ILE A 122 5.65 -6.00 -10.51
C ILE A 122 6.51 -5.44 -11.64
N ALA A 123 6.28 -4.18 -11.99
CA ALA A 123 7.12 -3.39 -12.86
C ALA A 123 7.68 -2.22 -12.03
N SER A 124 8.97 -1.90 -12.17
CA SER A 124 9.54 -0.77 -11.44
C SER A 124 10.62 -0.05 -12.23
N THR A 125 10.73 1.25 -12.02
CA THR A 125 11.71 2.13 -12.67
C THR A 125 12.08 3.28 -11.74
N GLN A 126 13.30 3.78 -11.92
CA GLN A 126 13.66 5.10 -11.44
C GLN A 126 12.95 6.15 -12.30
N LEU A 127 12.31 7.13 -11.66
CA LEU A 127 11.86 8.37 -12.25
C LEU A 127 12.83 9.47 -11.85
N ASP A 128 13.25 10.27 -12.84
CA ASP A 128 14.05 11.47 -12.61
C ASP A 128 13.16 12.69 -12.31
N ASP A 129 13.80 13.80 -11.96
CA ASP A 129 13.11 15.04 -11.62
C ASP A 129 12.24 15.57 -12.78
N ALA A 130 12.63 15.31 -14.03
CA ALA A 130 11.87 15.74 -15.20
C ALA A 130 10.56 14.95 -15.33
N ALA A 131 10.61 13.63 -15.14
CA ALA A 131 9.42 12.78 -15.12
C ALA A 131 8.50 13.14 -13.95
N LEU A 132 9.05 13.37 -12.76
CA LEU A 132 8.29 13.78 -11.58
C LEU A 132 7.64 15.16 -11.76
N ALA A 133 8.34 16.11 -12.39
CA ALA A 133 7.78 17.41 -12.74
C ALA A 133 6.62 17.28 -13.74
N GLN A 134 6.76 16.43 -14.76
CA GLN A 134 5.71 16.17 -15.74
C GLN A 134 4.46 15.55 -15.09
N LEU A 135 4.63 14.65 -14.13
CA LEU A 135 3.54 14.13 -13.32
C LEU A 135 2.92 15.24 -12.44
N GLY A 136 3.75 16.08 -11.81
CA GLY A 136 3.29 17.18 -10.96
C GLY A 136 2.43 18.24 -11.68
N THR A 137 2.58 18.38 -12.99
CA THR A 137 1.80 19.33 -13.81
C THR A 137 0.59 18.72 -14.52
N SER A 138 0.39 17.41 -14.42
CA SER A 138 -0.67 16.68 -15.12
C SER A 138 -1.84 16.37 -14.18
N GLU A 139 -3.06 16.26 -14.71
CA GLU A 139 -4.24 15.90 -13.89
C GLU A 139 -4.32 14.40 -13.60
N ALA A 140 -3.86 13.58 -14.55
CA ALA A 140 -3.83 12.12 -14.46
C ALA A 140 -2.63 11.54 -15.22
N VAL A 141 -2.26 10.31 -14.89
CA VAL A 141 -1.32 9.48 -15.65
C VAL A 141 -2.01 8.20 -16.08
N ASP A 142 -1.90 7.88 -17.36
CA ASP A 142 -2.39 6.64 -17.94
C ASP A 142 -1.32 5.55 -17.84
N VAL A 143 -1.74 4.39 -17.36
CA VAL A 143 -0.95 3.16 -17.32
C VAL A 143 -1.44 2.23 -18.41
N LEU A 144 -0.65 2.10 -19.47
CA LEU A 144 -0.95 1.29 -20.63
C LEU A 144 -0.30 -0.09 -20.49
N LEU A 145 -1.13 -1.12 -20.61
CA LEU A 145 -0.77 -2.53 -20.45
C LEU A 145 -1.19 -3.29 -21.71
N THR A 146 -0.36 -4.22 -22.19
CA THR A 146 -0.78 -5.15 -23.25
C THR A 146 -1.28 -6.45 -22.63
N THR A 147 -2.50 -6.86 -22.93
CA THR A 147 -3.06 -8.16 -22.53
C THR A 147 -2.36 -9.29 -23.29
N ASP A 148 -2.48 -10.54 -22.79
CA ASP A 148 -1.93 -11.70 -23.51
C ASP A 148 -2.58 -11.89 -24.89
N SER A 149 -3.84 -11.47 -25.07
CA SER A 149 -4.51 -11.43 -26.38
C SER A 149 -4.02 -10.32 -27.32
N GLY A 150 -3.08 -9.47 -26.89
CA GLY A 150 -2.50 -8.39 -27.68
C GLY A 150 -3.30 -7.08 -27.68
N GLN A 151 -4.35 -6.99 -26.87
CA GLN A 151 -5.14 -5.77 -26.73
C GLN A 151 -4.46 -4.79 -25.76
N THR A 152 -4.68 -3.50 -25.94
CA THR A 152 -4.20 -2.49 -24.99
C THR A 152 -5.29 -2.20 -23.97
N ALA A 153 -4.95 -2.34 -22.69
CA ALA A 153 -5.75 -1.88 -21.57
C ALA A 153 -5.13 -0.58 -21.02
N THR A 154 -5.96 0.42 -20.78
CA THR A 154 -5.56 1.70 -20.22
C THR A 154 -6.23 1.89 -18.87
N LEU A 155 -5.44 2.13 -17.82
CA LEU A 155 -5.91 2.46 -16.48
C LEU A 155 -5.45 3.86 -16.13
N SER A 156 -6.39 4.78 -15.91
CA SER A 156 -6.07 6.16 -15.56
C SER A 156 -5.92 6.32 -14.05
N VAL A 157 -4.88 7.00 -13.62
CA VAL A 157 -4.52 7.24 -12.22
C VAL A 157 -4.57 8.74 -11.96
N SER A 158 -5.29 9.16 -10.93
CA SER A 158 -5.39 10.57 -10.57
C SER A 158 -4.05 11.10 -10.06
N LEU A 159 -3.65 12.29 -10.49
CA LEU A 159 -2.51 13.02 -9.92
C LEU A 159 -2.98 14.10 -8.93
N GLY A 160 -4.27 14.10 -8.58
CA GLY A 160 -4.84 14.91 -7.52
C GLY A 160 -4.12 14.70 -6.19
N GLY A 161 -3.39 15.72 -5.73
CA GLY A 161 -2.62 15.68 -4.48
C GLY A 161 -1.19 15.14 -4.61
N PHE A 162 -0.76 14.74 -5.81
CA PHE A 162 0.57 14.18 -6.07
C PHE A 162 1.70 15.09 -5.57
N VAL A 163 1.69 16.38 -5.94
CA VAL A 163 2.76 17.33 -5.57
C VAL A 163 2.92 17.45 -4.05
N GLY A 164 1.80 17.55 -3.32
CA GLY A 164 1.81 17.66 -1.86
C GLY A 164 2.32 16.38 -1.19
N ALA A 165 1.86 15.21 -1.66
CA ALA A 165 2.31 13.92 -1.16
C ALA A 165 3.79 13.68 -1.45
N PHE A 166 4.26 13.98 -2.66
CA PHE A 166 5.64 13.75 -3.06
C PHE A 166 6.59 14.67 -2.28
N SER A 167 6.26 15.95 -2.12
CA SER A 167 7.04 16.86 -1.28
C SER A 167 7.10 16.39 0.18
N ARG A 168 6.01 15.85 0.71
CA ARG A 168 6.01 15.25 2.06
C ARG A 168 6.91 14.03 2.14
N LEU A 169 6.85 13.16 1.14
CA LEU A 169 7.67 11.95 1.06
C LEU A 169 9.17 12.30 1.03
N GLU A 170 9.58 13.32 0.27
CA GLU A 170 10.97 13.79 0.23
C GLU A 170 11.46 14.25 1.60
N ASN A 171 10.65 15.03 2.32
CA ASN A 171 10.97 15.49 3.67
C ASN A 171 11.09 14.33 4.69
N LEU A 172 10.35 13.24 4.48
CA LEU A 172 10.36 12.07 5.38
C LEU A 172 11.54 11.13 5.11
N ARG A 173 12.10 11.13 3.89
CA ARG A 173 13.30 10.35 3.55
C ARG A 173 14.52 10.78 4.38
N GLU A 174 14.58 12.06 4.75
CA GLU A 174 15.70 12.66 5.49
C GLU A 174 15.65 12.39 7.01
N GLN A 175 14.59 11.71 7.50
CA GLN A 175 14.32 11.47 8.93
C GLN A 175 14.45 9.99 9.30
#